data_AF-A0A531KK66-F1
#
_entry.id   AF-A0A531KK66-F1
#
_cell.length_a   1.000
_cell.length_b   1.000
_cell.length_c   1.000
_cell.angle_alpha   90.00
_cell.angle_beta   90.00
_cell.angle_gamma   90.00
#
_symmetry.space_group_name_H-M   'P 1'
#
loop_
_entity.id
_entity.type
_entity.pdbx_description
1 polymer ?
#
loop_
_entity_poly.entity_id
_entity_poly.type
_entity_poly.pdbx_seq_one_letter_code
_entity_poly.pdbx_strand_id
1 'polypeptide(L)'
;VDNVPGVPGIGPKTAAQLLEQFGDLDTLLARATEIKQDKRRESIIANADKARISRELVTLKNDVPVNGGLDDFVLHPPDGPRLIGFLKTMEFSSLTRRVAEATGTEAADVKPVPVIIERADTAHGPDMGFGVPAAAESAAGTVTDEAGEAVPATVKVEPKQGDTPSLLSALRLEDATASKIDASAYVSIRDPEVLK
;
A
#
# COMPACT_ATOMS: atom_id res chain seq x y z
N VAL A 1 -8.26 -6.76 -10.81
CA VAL A 1 -8.94 -8.04 -10.49
C VAL A 1 -7.83 -9.04 -10.27
N ASP A 2 -7.68 -9.55 -9.04
CA ASP A 2 -6.48 -10.28 -8.61
C ASP A 2 -6.51 -11.78 -8.98
N ASN A 3 -7.30 -12.12 -10.02
CA ASN A 3 -7.50 -13.49 -10.52
C ASN A 3 -7.88 -14.54 -9.45
N VAL A 4 -8.51 -14.11 -8.36
CA VAL A 4 -8.98 -14.99 -7.28
C VAL A 4 -10.25 -15.74 -7.75
N PRO A 5 -10.25 -17.09 -7.73
CA PRO A 5 -11.27 -17.90 -8.40
C PRO A 5 -12.67 -17.89 -7.74
N GLY A 6 -12.76 -17.73 -6.42
CA GLY A 6 -14.04 -17.63 -5.70
C GLY A 6 -15.01 -18.81 -5.91
N VAL A 7 -16.31 -18.57 -5.64
CA VAL A 7 -17.39 -19.53 -5.90
C VAL A 7 -18.25 -19.03 -7.08
N PRO A 8 -18.32 -19.79 -8.20
CA PRO A 8 -19.12 -19.40 -9.35
C PRO A 8 -20.60 -19.17 -9.00
N GLY A 9 -21.19 -18.11 -9.54
CA GLY A 9 -22.62 -17.78 -9.32
C GLY A 9 -22.94 -17.17 -7.95
N ILE A 10 -21.94 -16.97 -7.08
CA ILE A 10 -22.08 -16.22 -5.83
C ILE A 10 -21.39 -14.87 -5.99
N GLY A 11 -22.19 -13.84 -6.32
CA GLY A 11 -21.73 -12.46 -6.37
C GLY A 11 -21.77 -11.76 -5.00
N PRO A 12 -21.28 -10.50 -4.90
CA PRO A 12 -21.16 -9.77 -3.63
C PRO A 12 -22.48 -9.67 -2.84
N LYS A 13 -23.60 -9.40 -3.51
CA LYS A 13 -24.93 -9.30 -2.88
C LYS A 13 -25.37 -10.62 -2.25
N THR A 14 -25.15 -11.73 -2.96
CA THR A 14 -25.50 -13.07 -2.47
C THR A 14 -24.56 -13.50 -1.35
N ALA A 15 -23.26 -13.23 -1.49
CA ALA A 15 -22.27 -13.51 -0.46
C ALA A 15 -22.60 -12.79 0.84
N ALA A 16 -22.92 -11.50 0.78
CA ALA A 16 -23.33 -10.71 1.95
C ALA A 16 -24.56 -11.30 2.65
N GLN A 17 -25.62 -11.64 1.90
CA GLN A 17 -26.83 -12.26 2.46
C GLN A 17 -26.54 -13.60 3.16
N LEU A 18 -25.66 -14.42 2.59
CA LEU A 18 -25.30 -15.70 3.18
C LEU A 18 -24.42 -15.51 4.43
N LEU A 19 -23.50 -14.55 4.42
CA LEU A 19 -22.68 -14.23 5.59
C LEU A 19 -23.51 -13.59 6.70
N GLU A 20 -24.50 -12.74 6.40
CA GLU A 20 -25.44 -12.24 7.40
C GLU A 20 -26.27 -13.37 8.04
N GLN A 21 -26.64 -14.39 7.25
CA GLN A 21 -27.44 -15.51 7.74
C GLN A 21 -26.62 -16.54 8.54
N PHE A 22 -25.40 -16.85 8.10
CA PHE A 22 -24.58 -17.93 8.65
C PHE A 22 -23.40 -17.43 9.51
N GLY A 23 -23.14 -16.12 9.54
CA GLY A 23 -22.09 -15.47 10.32
C GLY A 23 -20.75 -15.44 9.59
N ASP A 24 -20.13 -16.60 9.41
CA ASP A 24 -18.80 -16.72 8.81
C ASP A 24 -18.74 -17.77 7.69
N LEU A 25 -17.62 -17.79 6.96
CA LEU A 25 -17.43 -18.70 5.84
C LEU A 25 -17.39 -20.18 6.28
N ASP A 26 -16.80 -20.49 7.44
CA ASP A 26 -16.62 -21.87 7.88
C ASP A 26 -17.98 -22.49 8.29
N THR A 27 -18.80 -21.71 9.00
CA THR A 27 -20.17 -22.04 9.39
C THR A 27 -21.07 -22.17 8.16
N LEU A 28 -20.93 -21.26 7.19
CA LEU A 28 -21.63 -21.34 5.91
C LEU A 28 -21.30 -22.64 5.17
N LEU A 29 -20.02 -23.01 5.08
CA LEU A 29 -19.60 -24.25 4.41
C LEU A 29 -20.06 -25.50 5.16
N ALA A 30 -20.04 -25.50 6.50
CA ALA A 30 -20.50 -26.61 7.31
C ALA A 30 -22.02 -26.84 7.21
N ARG A 31 -22.80 -25.76 7.09
CA ARG A 31 -24.28 -25.77 7.02
C ARG A 31 -24.79 -25.50 5.61
N ALA A 32 -23.97 -25.70 4.58
CA ALA A 32 -24.32 -25.40 3.19
C ALA A 32 -25.59 -26.12 2.73
N THR A 33 -25.91 -27.28 3.32
CA THR A 33 -27.12 -28.06 3.05
C THR A 33 -28.42 -27.35 3.43
N GLU A 34 -28.39 -26.39 4.35
CA GLU A 34 -29.56 -25.62 4.81
C GLU A 34 -29.93 -24.47 3.87
N ILE A 35 -29.10 -24.21 2.85
CA ILE A 35 -29.36 -23.16 1.86
C ILE A 35 -30.59 -23.54 1.03
N LYS A 36 -31.64 -22.72 1.16
CA LYS A 36 -32.95 -22.91 0.52
C LYS A 36 -32.91 -22.97 -1.01
N GLN A 37 -31.90 -22.34 -1.63
CA GLN A 37 -31.77 -22.28 -3.08
C GLN A 37 -30.83 -23.36 -3.59
N ASP A 38 -31.40 -24.35 -4.31
CA ASP A 38 -30.68 -25.54 -4.77
C ASP A 38 -29.43 -25.21 -5.60
N LYS A 39 -29.53 -24.30 -6.58
CA LYS A 39 -28.38 -23.89 -7.41
C LYS A 39 -27.23 -23.25 -6.61
N ARG A 40 -27.55 -22.47 -5.57
CA ARG A 40 -26.54 -21.83 -4.71
C ARG A 40 -25.88 -22.87 -3.81
N ARG A 41 -26.69 -23.75 -3.22
CA ARG A 41 -26.23 -24.87 -2.40
C ARG A 41 -25.26 -25.75 -3.16
N GLU A 42 -25.62 -26.20 -4.35
CA GLU A 42 -24.78 -27.05 -5.20
C GLU A 42 -23.46 -26.37 -5.57
N SER A 43 -23.50 -25.09 -5.95
CA SER A 43 -22.27 -24.35 -6.29
C SER A 43 -21.32 -24.20 -5.10
N ILE A 44 -21.85 -23.91 -3.91
CA ILE A 44 -21.05 -23.76 -2.68
C ILE A 44 -20.46 -25.09 -2.26
N ILE A 45 -21.23 -26.19 -2.30
CA ILE A 45 -20.74 -27.52 -1.97
C ILE A 45 -19.65 -27.97 -2.97
N ALA A 46 -19.87 -27.77 -4.27
CA ALA A 46 -18.93 -28.18 -5.31
C ALA A 46 -17.63 -27.36 -5.33
N ASN A 47 -17.63 -26.14 -4.77
CA ASN A 47 -16.48 -25.24 -4.77
C ASN A 47 -16.03 -24.85 -3.34
N ALA A 48 -16.34 -25.68 -2.34
CA ALA A 48 -15.98 -25.41 -0.94
C ALA A 48 -14.47 -25.21 -0.76
N ASP A 49 -13.64 -26.04 -1.41
CA ASP A 49 -12.18 -25.92 -1.32
C ASP A 49 -11.66 -24.67 -2.02
N LYS A 50 -12.26 -24.28 -3.15
CA LYS A 50 -11.93 -23.02 -3.82
C LYS A 50 -12.28 -21.83 -2.97
N ALA A 51 -13.39 -21.88 -2.22
CA ALA A 51 -13.76 -20.83 -1.28
C ALA A 51 -12.72 -20.69 -0.16
N ARG A 52 -12.24 -21.82 0.39
CA ARG A 52 -11.18 -21.83 1.42
C ARG A 52 -9.86 -21.26 0.92
N ILE A 53 -9.40 -21.71 -0.25
CA ILE A 53 -8.16 -21.20 -0.87
C ILE A 53 -8.32 -19.71 -1.20
N SER A 54 -9.49 -19.30 -1.71
CA SER A 54 -9.74 -17.89 -2.00
C SER A 54 -9.67 -17.03 -0.73
N ARG A 55 -10.18 -17.52 0.42
CA ARG A 55 -10.02 -16.86 1.72
C ARG A 55 -8.56 -16.72 2.09
N GLU A 56 -7.78 -17.79 1.97
CA GLU A 56 -6.35 -17.77 2.30
C GLU A 56 -5.59 -16.75 1.44
N LEU A 57 -5.84 -16.73 0.13
CA LEU A 57 -5.16 -15.81 -0.80
C LEU A 57 -5.48 -14.33 -0.56
N VAL A 58 -6.67 -14.01 -0.05
CA VAL A 58 -7.06 -12.61 0.25
C VAL A 58 -6.79 -12.24 1.70
N THR A 59 -6.45 -13.19 2.57
CA THR A 59 -6.15 -12.91 3.97
C THR A 59 -4.80 -12.21 4.06
N LEU A 60 -4.80 -11.00 4.60
CA LEU A 60 -3.57 -10.26 4.83
C LEU A 60 -2.71 -10.97 5.88
N LYS A 61 -1.44 -11.16 5.56
CA LYS A 61 -0.46 -11.75 6.47
C LYS A 61 0.00 -10.68 7.47
N ASN A 62 -0.34 -10.87 8.75
CA ASN A 62 -0.03 -9.92 9.83
C ASN A 62 1.31 -10.20 10.54
N ASP A 63 1.91 -11.36 10.29
CA ASP A 63 3.15 -11.86 10.91
C ASP A 63 4.35 -11.75 9.97
N VAL A 64 4.38 -10.71 9.12
CA VAL A 64 5.54 -10.45 8.26
C VAL A 64 6.65 -9.83 9.12
N PRO A 65 7.88 -10.40 9.12
CA PRO A 65 8.99 -9.80 9.84
C PRO A 65 9.34 -8.45 9.18
N VAL A 66 9.17 -7.37 9.92
CA VAL A 66 9.55 -6.02 9.49
C VAL A 66 10.83 -5.62 10.21
N ASN A 67 11.81 -5.11 9.45
CA ASN A 67 13.05 -4.58 10.01
C ASN A 67 12.81 -3.16 10.54
N GLY A 68 12.32 -3.04 11.77
CA GLY A 68 12.09 -1.76 12.46
C GLY A 68 10.70 -1.64 13.08
N GLY A 69 10.58 -0.75 14.08
CA GLY A 69 9.32 -0.35 14.67
C GLY A 69 8.63 0.74 13.84
N LEU A 70 7.36 1.04 14.15
CA LEU A 70 6.61 2.12 13.47
C LEU A 70 7.32 3.47 13.56
N ASP A 71 8.02 3.72 14.66
CA ASP A 71 8.71 4.99 14.90
C ASP A 71 9.99 5.14 14.07
N ASP A 72 10.49 4.06 13.46
CA ASP A 72 11.62 4.11 12.53
C ASP A 72 11.21 4.59 11.13
N PHE A 73 9.92 4.53 10.79
CA PHE A 73 9.39 4.94 9.48
C PHE A 73 9.11 6.44 9.41
N VAL A 74 10.12 7.25 9.72
CA VAL A 74 10.02 8.72 9.72
C VAL A 74 9.98 9.27 8.30
N LEU A 75 9.05 10.19 8.03
CA LEU A 75 9.02 10.96 6.80
C LEU A 75 10.09 12.06 6.83
N HIS A 76 11.20 11.83 6.14
CA HIS A 76 12.25 12.83 6.01
C HIS A 76 11.89 13.91 4.98
N PRO A 77 12.27 15.19 5.22
CA PRO A 77 12.12 16.23 4.22
C PRO A 77 12.94 15.88 2.96
N PRO A 78 12.41 16.16 1.76
CA PRO A 78 13.11 15.85 0.52
C PRO A 78 14.39 16.69 0.37
N ASP A 79 15.48 16.04 -0.03
CA ASP A 79 16.72 16.70 -0.44
C ASP A 79 16.52 17.29 -1.85
N GLY A 80 16.30 18.62 -1.90
CA GLY A 80 16.00 19.36 -3.13
C GLY A 80 17.05 19.15 -4.22
N PRO A 81 18.34 19.47 -3.99
CA PRO A 81 19.41 19.25 -4.96
C PRO A 81 19.49 17.81 -5.47
N ARG A 82 19.46 16.81 -4.57
CA ARG A 82 19.56 15.40 -4.96
C ARG A 82 18.36 14.95 -5.79
N LEU A 83 17.16 15.33 -5.38
CA LEU A 83 15.91 14.96 -6.07
C LEU A 83 15.79 15.65 -7.43
N ILE A 84 16.14 16.93 -7.53
CA ILE A 84 16.16 17.68 -8.80
C ILE A 84 17.15 17.06 -9.78
N GLY A 85 18.35 16.68 -9.31
CA GLY A 85 19.36 16.03 -10.13
C GLY A 85 18.88 14.71 -10.73
N PHE A 86 18.21 13.88 -9.92
CA PHE A 86 17.58 12.63 -10.39
C PHE A 86 16.43 12.87 -11.39
N LEU A 87 15.53 13.81 -11.09
CA LEU A 87 14.38 14.11 -11.94
C LEU A 87 14.80 14.68 -13.30
N LYS A 88 15.90 15.45 -13.35
CA LYS A 88 16.49 15.94 -14.60
C LYS A 88 17.01 14.79 -15.46
N THR A 89 17.66 13.80 -14.87
CA THR A 89 18.15 12.61 -15.59
C THR A 89 17.02 11.77 -16.16
N MET A 90 15.88 11.71 -15.46
CA MET A 90 14.66 11.03 -15.92
C MET A 90 13.78 11.90 -16.83
N GLU A 91 14.21 13.13 -17.16
CA GLU A 91 13.49 14.10 -17.99
C GLU A 91 12.10 14.53 -17.45
N PHE A 92 11.86 14.45 -16.14
CA PHE A 92 10.58 14.81 -15.51
C PHE A 92 10.43 16.32 -15.20
N SER A 93 10.44 17.16 -16.25
CA SER A 93 10.44 18.63 -16.16
C SER A 93 9.35 19.24 -15.25
N SER A 94 8.11 18.77 -15.32
CA SER A 94 7.00 19.25 -14.48
C SER A 94 7.19 18.93 -13.00
N LEU A 95 7.74 17.76 -12.68
CA LEU A 95 8.04 17.38 -11.29
C LEU A 95 9.24 18.17 -10.76
N THR A 96 10.27 18.37 -11.59
CA THR A 96 11.43 19.18 -11.24
C THR A 96 11.04 20.58 -10.78
N ARG A 97 10.13 21.25 -11.51
CA ARG A 97 9.62 22.57 -11.11
C ARG A 97 8.89 22.53 -9.77
N ARG A 98 8.00 21.55 -9.56
CA ARG A 98 7.25 21.42 -8.30
C ARG A 98 8.16 21.16 -7.11
N VAL A 99 9.20 20.35 -7.28
CA VAL A 99 10.19 20.08 -6.24
C VAL A 99 11.04 21.31 -5.95
N ALA A 100 11.48 22.03 -6.98
CA ALA A 100 12.22 23.28 -6.82
C ALA A 100 11.43 24.31 -6.00
N GLU A 101 10.16 24.52 -6.33
CA GLU A 101 9.25 25.39 -5.57
C GLU A 101 9.07 24.89 -4.13
N ALA A 102 8.84 23.59 -3.93
CA ALA A 102 8.58 23.02 -2.60
C ALA A 102 9.81 23.00 -1.68
N THR A 103 11.01 22.94 -2.25
CA THR A 103 12.28 22.86 -1.51
C THR A 103 13.06 24.16 -1.49
N GLY A 104 12.58 25.20 -2.18
CA GLY A 104 13.30 26.47 -2.36
C GLY A 104 14.64 26.32 -3.08
N THR A 105 14.80 25.25 -3.87
CA THR A 105 16.06 24.95 -4.58
C THR A 105 15.97 25.47 -6.01
N GLU A 106 16.97 26.23 -6.44
CA GLU A 106 17.06 26.72 -7.81
C GLU A 106 17.36 25.58 -8.78
N ALA A 107 16.36 25.16 -9.54
CA ALA A 107 16.49 24.06 -10.49
C ALA A 107 17.55 24.33 -11.56
N ALA A 108 17.86 25.58 -11.89
CA ALA A 108 18.87 25.94 -12.89
C ALA A 108 20.29 25.53 -12.45
N ASP A 109 20.59 25.59 -11.15
CA ASP A 109 21.93 25.40 -10.60
C ASP A 109 22.28 23.92 -10.40
N VAL A 110 21.27 23.04 -10.38
CA VAL A 110 21.44 21.61 -10.16
C VAL A 110 21.66 20.89 -11.49
N LYS A 111 22.79 20.18 -11.64
CA LYS A 111 23.06 19.36 -12.83
C LYS A 111 22.37 17.98 -12.76
N PRO A 112 22.06 17.35 -13.90
CA PRO A 112 21.57 15.97 -13.92
C PRO A 112 22.58 15.02 -13.28
N VAL A 113 22.09 14.08 -12.46
CA VAL A 113 22.92 13.06 -11.79
C VAL A 113 23.07 11.84 -12.70
N PRO A 114 24.27 11.27 -12.88
CA PRO A 114 24.43 10.03 -13.66
C PRO A 114 23.66 8.88 -12.98
N VAL A 115 22.72 8.27 -13.71
CA VAL A 115 22.02 7.05 -13.28
C VAL A 115 22.57 5.89 -14.10
N ILE A 116 23.31 5.00 -13.44
CA ILE A 116 23.85 3.79 -14.05
C ILE A 116 22.69 2.80 -14.20
N ILE A 117 22.39 2.40 -15.44
CA ILE A 117 21.39 1.38 -15.74
C ILE A 117 22.14 0.07 -15.99
N GLU A 118 22.06 -0.87 -15.06
CA GLU A 118 22.51 -2.24 -15.31
C GLU A 118 21.59 -2.91 -16.34
N ARG A 119 22.16 -3.46 -17.42
CA ARG A 119 21.39 -4.19 -18.45
C ARG A 119 21.29 -5.67 -18.08
N ALA A 120 20.11 -6.22 -18.41
CA ALA A 120 19.58 -7.60 -18.43
C ALA A 120 20.39 -8.78 -17.86
N ASP A 121 21.69 -8.85 -18.08
CA ASP A 121 22.58 -9.94 -17.70
C ASP A 121 22.65 -10.13 -16.17
N THR A 122 22.43 -9.04 -15.42
CA THR A 122 22.36 -8.98 -13.95
C THR A 122 21.01 -8.51 -13.40
N ALA A 123 20.03 -8.26 -14.27
CA ALA A 123 18.75 -7.69 -13.86
C ALA A 123 17.85 -8.78 -13.22
N HIS A 124 17.63 -8.69 -11.91
CA HIS A 124 16.59 -9.46 -11.24
C HIS A 124 15.21 -8.88 -11.61
N GLY A 125 14.38 -9.68 -12.30
CA GLY A 125 12.96 -9.35 -12.50
C GLY A 125 12.23 -9.28 -11.15
N PRO A 126 10.99 -8.72 -11.10
CA PRO A 126 10.20 -8.75 -9.88
C PRO A 126 10.07 -10.20 -9.40
N ASP A 127 10.44 -10.45 -8.14
CA ASP A 127 10.54 -11.77 -7.50
C ASP A 127 9.30 -12.64 -7.74
N MET A 128 9.29 -13.36 -8.86
CA MET A 128 8.31 -14.36 -9.23
C MET A 128 9.04 -15.71 -9.39
N GLY A 129 9.92 -16.02 -8.45
CA GLY A 129 10.64 -17.28 -8.39
C GLY A 129 11.34 -17.43 -7.05
N PHE A 130 11.18 -18.59 -6.41
CA PHE A 130 11.91 -19.00 -5.22
C PHE A 130 13.41 -19.10 -5.56
N GLY A 131 14.12 -17.97 -5.48
CA GLY A 131 15.56 -17.86 -5.69
C GLY A 131 16.28 -17.88 -4.34
N VAL A 132 17.22 -18.80 -4.19
CA VAL A 132 18.08 -18.94 -3.01
C VAL A 132 18.80 -17.59 -2.75
N PRO A 133 18.80 -17.05 -1.52
CA PRO A 133 19.51 -15.80 -1.25
C PRO A 133 21.00 -16.02 -1.50
N ALA A 134 21.55 -15.30 -2.47
CA ALA A 134 22.99 -15.15 -2.56
C ALA A 134 23.47 -14.44 -1.29
N ALA A 135 24.60 -14.91 -0.74
CA ALA A 135 25.20 -14.40 0.47
C ALA A 135 25.32 -12.87 0.42
N ALA A 136 25.04 -12.23 1.56
CA ALA A 136 25.07 -10.80 1.75
C ALA A 136 26.43 -10.20 1.33
N GLU A 137 26.50 -9.70 0.11
CA GLU A 137 27.39 -8.60 -0.23
C GLU A 137 26.54 -7.33 -0.34
N SER A 138 26.78 -6.44 0.61
CA SER A 138 26.21 -5.11 0.72
C SER A 138 26.52 -4.30 -0.54
N ALA A 139 25.66 -4.38 -1.54
CA ALA A 139 25.61 -3.43 -2.64
C ALA A 139 24.90 -2.14 -2.16
N ALA A 140 25.57 -1.41 -1.28
CA ALA A 140 25.32 0.00 -1.09
C ALA A 140 25.70 0.68 -2.41
N GLY A 141 24.71 1.06 -3.22
CA GLY A 141 24.92 1.86 -4.42
C GLY A 141 25.76 3.09 -4.06
N THR A 142 27.04 3.04 -4.40
CA THR A 142 28.00 4.08 -4.04
C THR A 142 27.86 5.17 -5.09
N VAL A 143 27.34 6.32 -4.68
CA VAL A 143 27.29 7.51 -5.53
C VAL A 143 28.67 8.15 -5.45
N THR A 144 29.49 7.98 -6.50
CA THR A 144 30.78 8.66 -6.63
C THR A 144 30.70 9.73 -7.72
N ASP A 145 31.02 10.97 -7.35
CA ASP A 145 31.31 12.05 -8.29
C ASP A 145 32.78 11.94 -8.77
N GLU A 146 33.11 12.47 -9.95
CA GLU A 146 34.47 12.56 -10.51
C GLU A 146 35.41 13.47 -9.69
N ALA A 147 34.96 13.99 -8.55
CA ALA A 147 35.76 14.76 -7.61
C ALA A 147 35.72 14.19 -6.18
N GLY A 148 35.63 12.86 -6.01
CA GLY A 148 36.17 12.16 -4.83
C GLY A 148 35.74 12.64 -3.43
N GLU A 149 34.61 13.33 -3.28
CA GLU A 149 34.13 13.79 -1.98
C GLU A 149 32.86 13.04 -1.59
N ALA A 150 32.99 12.22 -0.55
CA ALA A 150 31.89 11.46 0.03
C ALA A 150 30.86 12.42 0.62
N VAL A 151 29.65 12.42 0.06
CA VAL A 151 28.52 13.16 0.65
C VAL A 151 28.20 12.50 2.00
N PRO A 152 28.25 13.24 3.12
CA PRO A 152 28.13 12.63 4.43
C PRO A 152 26.76 11.99 4.63
N ALA A 153 26.79 10.81 5.24
CA ALA A 153 25.62 10.08 5.69
C ALA A 153 24.77 10.92 6.65
N THR A 154 23.47 10.81 6.45
CA THR A 154 22.39 11.09 7.41
C THR A 154 22.51 12.42 8.16
N VAL A 155 21.85 13.45 7.60
CA VAL A 155 21.35 14.55 8.43
C VAL A 155 20.43 13.94 9.47
N LYS A 156 20.87 13.88 10.73
CA LYS A 156 19.99 13.61 11.88
C LYS A 156 19.02 14.78 11.98
N VAL A 157 17.88 14.64 11.31
CA VAL A 157 16.73 15.54 11.50
C VAL A 157 15.97 14.99 12.69
N GLU A 158 15.90 15.74 13.79
CA GLU A 158 14.99 15.42 14.89
C GLU A 158 13.55 15.43 14.34
N PRO A 159 12.76 14.36 14.55
CA PRO A 159 11.42 14.25 14.00
C PRO A 159 10.56 15.40 14.52
N LYS A 160 9.97 16.17 13.61
CA LYS A 160 8.99 17.19 13.95
C LYS A 160 7.62 16.53 14.16
N GLN A 161 6.68 17.28 14.73
CA GLN A 161 5.34 16.79 15.05
C GLN A 161 4.63 16.27 13.78
N GLY A 162 4.34 14.97 13.74
CA GLY A 162 3.63 14.30 12.63
C GLY A 162 4.49 13.50 11.65
N ASP A 163 5.81 13.44 11.85
CA ASP A 163 6.71 12.75 10.90
C ASP A 163 6.75 11.22 11.06
N THR A 164 6.29 10.67 12.20
CA THR A 164 6.12 9.22 12.41
C THR A 164 4.67 8.79 12.14
N PRO A 165 4.42 7.56 11.64
CA PRO A 165 3.08 7.01 11.47
C PRO A 165 2.25 7.04 12.76
N SER A 166 2.87 6.70 13.90
CA SER A 166 2.24 6.68 15.22
C SER A 166 1.66 8.06 15.57
N LEU A 167 2.50 9.11 15.53
CA LEU A 167 2.06 10.48 15.83
C LEU A 167 1.08 11.03 14.79
N LEU A 168 1.28 10.75 13.51
CA LEU A 168 0.34 11.16 12.47
C LEU A 168 -1.05 10.56 12.70
N SER A 169 -1.13 9.27 13.07
CA SER A 169 -2.39 8.60 13.36
C SER A 169 -3.10 9.24 14.57
N ALA A 170 -2.34 9.57 15.62
CA ALA A 170 -2.86 10.24 16.81
C ALA A 170 -3.39 11.64 16.48
N LEU A 171 -2.63 12.45 15.72
CA LEU A 171 -3.05 13.77 15.27
C LEU A 171 -4.32 13.70 14.41
N ARG A 172 -4.41 12.73 13.49
CA ARG A 172 -5.61 12.56 12.66
C ARG A 172 -6.82 12.10 13.45
N LEU A 173 -6.61 11.30 14.49
CA LEU A 173 -7.69 10.92 15.41
C LEU A 173 -8.19 12.16 16.17
N GLU A 174 -7.28 12.98 16.69
CA GLU A 174 -7.62 14.24 17.35
C GLU A 174 -8.39 15.17 16.39
N ASP A 175 -7.89 15.40 15.17
CA ASP A 175 -8.57 16.19 14.14
C ASP A 175 -9.96 15.65 13.82
N ALA A 176 -10.10 14.33 13.66
CA ALA A 176 -11.38 13.69 13.37
C ALA A 176 -12.38 13.86 14.52
N THR A 177 -11.92 13.83 15.77
CA THR A 177 -12.77 14.05 16.95
C THR A 177 -13.09 15.54 17.19
N ALA A 178 -12.18 16.44 16.85
CA ALA A 178 -12.37 17.89 16.99
C ALA A 178 -13.21 18.48 15.86
N SER A 179 -13.25 17.81 14.70
CA SER A 179 -14.07 18.21 13.55
C SER A 179 -15.55 18.15 13.91
N LYS A 180 -16.19 19.32 13.96
CA LYS A 180 -17.65 19.40 14.10
C LYS A 180 -18.30 18.99 12.79
N ILE A 181 -18.81 17.77 12.73
CA ILE A 181 -19.65 17.31 11.61
C ILE A 181 -20.97 18.09 11.66
N ASP A 182 -21.22 18.89 10.63
CA ASP A 182 -22.51 19.56 10.48
C ASP A 182 -23.57 18.55 10.03
N ALA A 183 -24.23 17.93 11.00
CA ALA A 183 -25.32 16.98 10.75
C ALA A 183 -26.58 17.63 10.14
N SER A 184 -26.67 18.97 10.08
CA SER A 184 -27.80 19.67 9.45
C SER A 184 -27.69 19.73 7.93
N ALA A 185 -26.49 19.57 7.38
CA ALA A 185 -26.24 19.45 5.95
C ALA A 185 -26.59 18.06 5.38
N TYR A 186 -26.84 17.07 6.24
CA TYR A 186 -27.17 15.70 5.85
C TYR A 186 -28.58 15.32 6.27
N VAL A 187 -29.44 14.97 5.31
CA VAL A 187 -30.74 14.36 5.61
C VAL A 187 -30.51 12.90 5.98
N SER A 188 -30.62 12.59 7.27
CA SER A 188 -30.60 11.20 7.74
C SER A 188 -31.94 10.53 7.44
N ILE A 189 -32.02 9.78 6.34
CA ILE A 189 -33.22 9.01 5.98
C ILE A 189 -33.29 7.78 6.91
N ARG A 190 -34.23 7.81 7.86
CA ARG A 190 -34.48 6.71 8.82
C ARG A 190 -35.69 5.85 8.46
N ASP A 191 -36.52 6.30 7.52
CA ASP A 191 -37.69 5.58 7.04
C ASP A 191 -37.50 5.07 5.61
N PRO A 192 -37.78 3.78 5.34
CA PRO A 192 -37.64 3.20 4.00
C PRO A 192 -38.60 3.82 2.98
N GLU A 193 -39.69 4.46 3.41
CA GLU A 193 -40.61 5.16 2.50
C GLU A 193 -40.05 6.47 1.96
N VAL A 194 -39.12 7.10 2.67
CA VAL A 194 -38.45 8.37 2.30
C VAL A 194 -37.26 8.11 1.36
N LEU A 195 -36.80 6.87 1.24
CA LEU A 195 -35.70 6.44 0.36
C LEU A 195 -36.14 6.19 -1.11
N LYS A 196 -37.33 6.64 -1.52
CA LYS A 196 -37.88 6.40 -2.87
C LYS A 196 -37.54 7.49 -3.87
#